data_AF-Q1IL30-F1
#
_entry.id   AF-Q1IL30-F1
#
_cell.length_a   1.000
_cell.length_b   1.000
_cell.length_c   1.000
_cell.angle_alpha   90.00
_cell.angle_beta   90.00
_cell.angle_gamma   90.00
#
_symmetry.space_group_name_H-M   'P 1'
#
loop_
_entity.id
_entity.type
_entity.pdbx_description
1 polymer ?
#
loop_
_entity_poly.entity_id
_entity_poly.type
_entity_poly.pdbx_seq_one_letter_code
_entity_poly.pdbx_strand_id
1 'polypeptide(L)'
;MMIVVSRDYDGLRIAALELMNEEFQGEDRDRLARRAKAGAANSEAMLAEAAPARSLADGYYVRADYLFWLDDVLRATTIAQMSAAEVHGLNAVRRARDQFRMEHPNCPHCGAMNERIKIICRKCGKRTSTDKRH
;
A
#
# COMPACT_ATOMS: atom_id res chain seq x y z
N MET A 1 -13.67 4.76 12.11
CA MET A 1 -14.94 4.17 11.61
C MET A 1 -14.61 2.78 11.11
N MET A 2 -15.20 1.74 11.69
CA MET A 2 -14.91 0.35 11.31
C MET A 2 -15.76 0.00 10.09
N ILE A 3 -15.14 -0.41 8.99
CA ILE A 3 -15.87 -0.83 7.77
C ILE A 3 -16.39 -2.26 7.98
N VAL A 4 -17.70 -2.45 7.83
CA VAL A 4 -18.30 -3.79 7.79
C VAL A 4 -18.17 -4.33 6.37
N VAL A 5 -17.54 -5.50 6.23
CA VAL A 5 -17.30 -6.12 4.93
C VAL A 5 -18.28 -7.27 4.71
N SER A 6 -18.86 -7.37 3.52
CA SER A 6 -19.83 -8.41 3.16
C SER A 6 -19.20 -9.77 2.84
N ARG A 7 -17.91 -9.80 2.53
CA ARG A 7 -17.11 -11.00 2.25
C ARG A 7 -15.71 -10.85 2.82
N ASP A 8 -15.22 -11.85 3.55
CA ASP A 8 -13.90 -11.81 4.21
C ASP A 8 -12.75 -11.45 3.24
N TYR A 9 -12.82 -11.90 1.97
CA TYR A 9 -11.79 -11.61 0.98
C TYR A 9 -11.76 -10.15 0.52
N ASP A 10 -12.88 -9.43 0.59
CA ASP A 10 -12.90 -7.99 0.33
C ASP A 10 -12.18 -7.24 1.45
N GLY A 11 -12.27 -7.73 2.69
CA GLY A 11 -11.56 -7.17 3.84
C GLY A 11 -10.06 -7.41 3.72
N LEU A 12 -9.66 -8.61 3.26
CA LEU A 12 -8.26 -8.90 2.95
C LEU A 12 -7.71 -8.01 1.83
N ARG A 13 -8.52 -7.74 0.78
CA ARG A 13 -8.12 -6.83 -0.29
C ARG A 13 -7.90 -5.40 0.23
N ILE A 14 -8.82 -4.90 1.06
CA ILE A 14 -8.72 -3.56 1.67
C ILE A 14 -7.49 -3.48 2.58
N ALA A 15 -7.31 -4.43 3.50
CA ALA A 15 -6.16 -4.46 4.40
C ALA A 15 -4.84 -4.53 3.63
N ALA A 16 -4.75 -5.35 2.58
CA ALA A 16 -3.57 -5.42 1.74
C ALA A 16 -3.26 -4.08 1.04
N LEU A 17 -4.30 -3.39 0.55
CA LEU A 17 -4.15 -2.08 -0.08
C LEU A 17 -3.70 -1.01 0.93
N GLU A 18 -4.26 -1.02 2.14
CA GLU A 18 -3.85 -0.11 3.22
C GLU A 18 -2.39 -0.35 3.63
N LEU A 19 -1.95 -1.61 3.79
CA LEU A 19 -0.55 -1.92 4.10
C LEU A 19 0.42 -1.43 3.01
N MET A 20 0.08 -1.61 1.73
CA MET A 20 0.92 -1.10 0.63
C MET A 20 0.97 0.43 0.62
N ASN A 21 -0.15 1.10 0.91
CA ASN A 21 -0.18 2.56 1.04
C ASN A 21 0.62 3.06 2.24
N GLU A 22 0.52 2.36 3.38
CA GLU A 22 1.32 2.66 4.57
C GLU A 22 2.82 2.61 4.26
N GLU A 23 3.28 1.57 3.58
CA GLU A 23 4.68 1.42 3.16
C GLU A 23 5.09 2.51 2.15
N PHE A 24 4.24 2.79 1.15
CA PHE A 24 4.51 3.79 0.12
C PHE A 24 4.67 5.21 0.68
N GLN A 25 3.91 5.53 1.73
CA GLN A 25 3.88 6.82 2.42
C GLN A 25 4.83 6.87 3.63
N GLY A 26 5.53 5.77 3.97
CA GLY A 26 6.30 5.63 5.20
C GLY A 26 7.31 6.76 5.42
N GLU A 27 8.09 7.12 4.40
CA GLU A 27 9.09 8.20 4.52
C GLU A 27 8.47 9.58 4.79
N ASP A 28 7.34 9.88 4.12
CA ASP A 28 6.64 11.15 4.29
C ASP A 28 5.98 11.22 5.68
N ARG A 29 5.41 10.12 6.15
CA ARG A 29 4.85 9.98 7.51
C ARG A 29 5.93 10.13 8.59
N ASP A 30 7.08 9.50 8.41
CA ASP A 30 8.22 9.64 9.32
C ASP A 30 8.74 11.09 9.36
N ARG A 31 8.82 11.74 8.21
CA ARG A 31 9.22 13.15 8.10
C ARG A 31 8.21 14.04 8.82
N LEU A 32 6.91 13.78 8.65
CA LEU A 32 5.84 14.52 9.31
C LEU A 32 5.89 14.35 10.83
N ALA A 33 6.02 13.11 11.31
CA ALA A 33 6.14 12.78 12.73
C ALA A 33 7.38 13.42 13.38
N ARG A 34 8.53 13.44 12.69
CA ARG A 34 9.75 14.14 13.17
C ARG A 34 9.51 15.64 13.32
N ARG A 35 8.88 16.29 12.35
CA ARG A 35 8.56 17.73 12.44
C ARG A 35 7.58 18.04 13.57
N ALA A 36 6.59 17.18 13.78
CA ALA A 36 5.65 17.32 14.88
C ALA A 36 6.36 17.24 16.25
N LYS A 37 7.24 16.25 16.43
CA LYS A 37 8.05 16.07 17.64
C LYS A 37 9.04 17.22 17.88
N ALA A 38 9.48 17.91 16.83
CA ALA A 38 10.35 19.07 16.91
C ALA A 38 9.63 20.38 17.34
N GLY A 39 8.35 20.32 17.71
CA GLY A 39 7.61 21.46 18.25
C GLY A 39 6.94 22.33 17.19
N ALA A 40 6.55 21.77 16.05
CA ALA A 40 5.71 22.49 15.09
C ALA A 40 4.39 22.96 15.74
N ALA A 41 3.91 24.15 15.37
CA ALA A 41 2.71 24.76 15.96
C ALA A 41 1.45 23.88 15.85
N ASN A 42 1.40 22.98 14.86
CA ASN A 42 0.28 22.04 14.62
C ASN A 42 0.69 20.59 14.87
N SER A 43 1.53 20.32 15.87
CA SER A 43 2.11 19.00 16.13
C SER A 43 1.07 17.88 16.26
N GLU A 44 -0.06 18.13 16.92
CA GLU A 44 -1.14 17.14 17.10
C GLU A 44 -1.76 16.72 15.76
N ALA A 45 -2.13 17.68 14.90
CA ALA A 45 -2.69 17.39 13.59
C ALA A 45 -1.69 16.65 12.69
N MET A 46 -0.41 17.02 12.77
CA MET A 46 0.67 16.35 12.03
C MET A 46 0.89 14.90 12.50
N LEU A 47 0.76 14.63 13.80
CA LEU A 47 0.84 13.27 14.33
C LEU A 47 -0.38 12.42 13.92
N ALA A 48 -1.57 13.01 13.91
CA ALA A 48 -2.78 12.35 13.43
C ALA A 48 -2.68 11.99 11.95
N GLU A 49 -2.19 12.90 11.11
CA GLU A 49 -1.94 12.66 9.68
C GLU A 49 -0.81 11.64 9.45
N ALA A 50 0.20 11.60 10.33
CA ALA A 50 1.26 10.61 10.27
C ALA A 50 0.84 9.22 10.75
N ALA A 51 -0.34 9.05 11.34
CA ALA A 51 -0.83 7.75 11.83
C ALA A 51 -1.25 6.82 10.67
N PRO A 52 -1.13 5.49 10.81
CA PRO A 52 -1.55 4.56 9.77
C PRO A 52 -3.08 4.57 9.64
N ALA A 53 -3.59 4.68 8.42
CA ALA A 53 -5.03 4.75 8.16
C ALA A 53 -5.65 3.34 8.06
N ARG A 54 -5.69 2.61 9.17
CA ARG A 54 -6.29 1.27 9.25
C ARG A 54 -7.79 1.35 9.53
N SER A 55 -8.60 0.82 8.62
CA SER A 55 -10.07 0.86 8.72
C SER A 55 -10.73 -0.45 9.19
N LEU A 56 -9.97 -1.54 9.30
CA LEU A 56 -10.44 -2.88 9.63
C LEU A 56 -9.92 -3.38 10.98
N ALA A 57 -10.38 -4.55 11.41
CA ALA A 57 -9.85 -5.22 12.59
C ALA A 57 -8.44 -5.80 12.34
N ASP A 58 -7.60 -5.85 13.38
CA ASP A 58 -6.19 -6.27 13.31
C ASP A 58 -5.96 -7.62 12.62
N GLY A 59 -6.89 -8.57 12.79
CA GLY A 59 -6.81 -9.89 12.18
C GLY A 59 -6.72 -9.87 10.64
N TYR A 60 -7.29 -8.86 9.98
CA TYR A 60 -7.18 -8.70 8.53
C TYR A 60 -5.76 -8.34 8.10
N TYR A 61 -5.08 -7.47 8.84
CA TYR A 61 -3.71 -7.05 8.53
C TYR A 61 -2.72 -8.19 8.76
N VAL A 62 -2.83 -8.88 9.90
CA VAL A 62 -2.02 -10.07 10.20
C VAL A 62 -2.17 -11.12 9.11
N ARG A 63 -3.41 -11.35 8.63
CA ARG A 63 -3.66 -12.30 7.55
C ARG A 63 -3.14 -11.80 6.20
N ALA A 64 -3.23 -10.51 5.90
CA ALA A 64 -2.69 -9.92 4.68
C ALA A 64 -1.16 -10.03 4.63
N ASP A 65 -0.45 -9.74 5.73
CA ASP A 65 1.00 -9.91 5.85
C ASP A 65 1.43 -11.35 5.61
N TYR A 66 0.73 -12.31 6.23
CA TYR A 66 0.96 -13.73 5.97
C TYR A 66 0.79 -14.08 4.48
N LEU A 67 -0.22 -13.52 3.82
CA LEU A 67 -0.47 -13.77 2.39
C LEU A 67 0.56 -13.09 1.47
N PHE A 68 1.10 -11.93 1.85
CA PHE A 68 2.23 -11.32 1.13
C PHE A 68 3.46 -12.24 1.21
N TRP A 69 3.81 -12.69 2.40
CA TRP A 69 4.90 -13.65 2.60
C TRP A 69 4.67 -14.93 1.79
N LEU A 70 3.45 -15.47 1.81
CA LEU A 70 3.10 -16.67 1.07
C LEU A 70 3.23 -16.47 -0.46
N ASP A 71 2.84 -15.32 -1.00
CA ASP A 71 3.03 -15.00 -2.42
C ASP A 71 4.53 -14.95 -2.79
N ASP A 72 5.38 -14.42 -1.92
CA ASP A 72 6.82 -14.35 -2.14
C ASP A 72 7.47 -15.75 -2.08
N VAL A 73 7.05 -16.59 -1.12
CA VAL A 73 7.48 -18.00 -1.06
C VAL A 73 7.09 -18.74 -2.35
N LEU A 74 5.85 -18.57 -2.82
CA LEU A 74 5.36 -19.21 -4.05
C LEU A 74 6.07 -18.74 -5.33
N ARG A 75 6.73 -17.57 -5.31
CA ARG A 75 7.57 -17.11 -6.43
C ARG A 75 8.93 -17.80 -6.43
N ALA A 76 9.42 -18.21 -5.26
CA ALA A 76 10.72 -18.84 -5.10
C ALA A 76 10.65 -20.38 -5.11
N THR A 77 9.51 -20.94 -4.73
CA THR A 77 9.31 -22.39 -4.62
C THR A 77 7.87 -22.80 -4.92
N THR A 78 7.67 -24.10 -5.09
CA THR A 78 6.33 -24.69 -5.19
C THR A 78 5.90 -25.20 -3.82
N ILE A 79 4.68 -24.84 -3.39
CA ILE A 79 4.07 -25.39 -2.18
C ILE A 79 3.12 -26.51 -2.62
N ALA A 80 3.29 -27.70 -2.06
CA ALA A 80 2.57 -28.89 -2.49
C ALA A 80 1.05 -28.84 -2.20
N GLN A 81 0.64 -28.14 -1.12
CA GLN A 81 -0.75 -28.05 -0.72
C GLN A 81 -1.08 -26.65 -0.21
N MET A 82 -2.22 -26.13 -0.66
CA MET A 82 -2.80 -24.88 -0.23
C MET A 82 -4.28 -25.09 0.10
N SER A 83 -4.74 -24.51 1.19
CA SER A 83 -6.16 -24.47 1.51
C SER A 83 -6.91 -23.54 0.55
N ALA A 84 -8.21 -23.79 0.37
CA ALA A 84 -9.06 -22.90 -0.44
C ALA A 84 -9.04 -21.45 0.07
N ALA A 85 -9.00 -21.28 1.40
CA ALA A 85 -8.92 -19.97 2.04
C ALA A 85 -7.64 -19.21 1.68
N GLU A 86 -6.49 -19.90 1.59
CA GLU A 86 -5.23 -19.28 1.15
C GLU A 86 -5.26 -18.92 -0.33
N VAL A 87 -5.82 -19.79 -1.19
CA VAL A 87 -5.97 -19.49 -2.61
C VAL A 87 -6.84 -18.25 -2.83
N HIS A 88 -7.98 -18.17 -2.15
CA HIS A 88 -8.85 -16.99 -2.25
C HIS A 88 -8.20 -15.74 -1.64
N GLY A 89 -7.52 -15.88 -0.51
CA GLY A 89 -6.77 -14.79 0.12
C GLY A 89 -5.65 -14.25 -0.79
N LEU A 90 -4.86 -15.12 -1.40
CA LEU A 90 -3.81 -14.72 -2.34
C LEU A 90 -4.39 -13.98 -3.55
N ASN A 91 -5.52 -14.45 -4.08
CA ASN A 91 -6.18 -13.75 -5.17
C ASN A 91 -6.66 -12.35 -4.74
N ALA A 92 -7.13 -12.18 -3.50
CA ALA A 92 -7.48 -10.87 -2.97
C ALA A 92 -6.27 -9.93 -2.87
N VAL A 93 -5.15 -10.42 -2.34
CA VAL A 93 -3.88 -9.67 -2.22
C VAL A 93 -3.32 -9.30 -3.60
N ARG A 94 -3.35 -10.22 -4.57
CA ARG A 94 -2.91 -9.95 -5.95
C ARG A 94 -3.75 -8.86 -6.61
N ARG A 95 -5.07 -8.90 -6.45
CA ARG A 95 -5.97 -7.84 -6.93
C ARG A 95 -5.68 -6.50 -6.27
N ALA A 96 -5.43 -6.49 -4.97
CA ALA A 96 -5.00 -5.29 -4.27
C ALA A 96 -3.70 -4.74 -4.87
N ARG A 97 -2.72 -5.60 -5.16
CA ARG A 97 -1.43 -5.20 -5.74
C ARG A 97 -1.59 -4.64 -7.15
N ASP A 98 -2.47 -5.22 -7.96
CA ASP A 98 -2.77 -4.70 -9.29
C ASP A 98 -3.45 -3.33 -9.21
N GLN A 99 -4.42 -3.16 -8.31
CA GLN A 99 -5.04 -1.86 -8.05
C GLN A 99 -3.99 -0.83 -7.60
N PHE A 100 -3.16 -1.19 -6.62
CA PHE A 100 -2.10 -0.33 -6.11
C PHE A 100 -1.15 0.11 -7.23
N ARG A 101 -0.74 -0.79 -8.13
CA ARG A 101 0.12 -0.44 -9.28
C ARG A 101 -0.54 0.50 -10.28
N MET A 102 -1.87 0.41 -10.45
CA MET A 102 -2.61 1.35 -11.30
C MET A 102 -2.67 2.76 -10.69
N GLU A 103 -2.78 2.84 -9.36
CA GLU A 103 -2.79 4.09 -8.60
C GLU A 103 -1.38 4.67 -8.40
N HIS A 104 -0.35 3.81 -8.41
CA HIS A 104 1.04 4.15 -8.18
C HIS A 104 1.97 3.66 -9.32
N PRO A 105 1.84 4.21 -10.55
CA PRO A 105 2.66 3.78 -11.67
C PRO A 105 4.15 4.04 -11.45
N ASN A 106 4.99 3.19 -12.03
CA ASN A 106 6.44 3.37 -12.01
C ASN A 106 6.85 4.54 -12.91
N CYS A 107 7.81 5.35 -12.44
CA CYS A 107 8.45 6.38 -13.23
C CYS A 107 9.18 5.76 -14.44
N PRO A 108 8.95 6.22 -15.68
CA PRO A 108 9.58 5.65 -16.86
C PRO A 108 11.10 5.89 -16.93
N HIS A 109 11.62 6.83 -16.13
CA HIS A 109 13.04 7.19 -16.13
C HIS A 109 13.87 6.48 -15.07
N CYS A 110 13.29 6.19 -13.90
CA CYS A 110 14.05 5.62 -12.77
C CYS A 110 13.40 4.39 -12.12
N GLY A 111 12.24 3.96 -12.62
CA GLY A 111 11.51 2.78 -12.12
C GLY A 111 10.82 2.97 -10.76
N ALA A 112 11.03 4.09 -10.06
CA ALA A 112 10.41 4.32 -8.77
C ALA A 112 8.91 4.54 -8.87
N MET A 113 8.12 3.93 -7.97
CA MET A 113 6.69 4.18 -7.87
C MET A 113 6.41 5.64 -7.53
N ASN A 114 5.39 6.19 -8.19
CA ASN A 114 4.91 7.55 -7.98
C ASN A 114 3.38 7.56 -7.95
N GLU A 115 2.76 8.55 -7.31
CA GLU A 115 1.31 8.71 -7.42
C GLU A 115 0.92 9.02 -8.87
N ARG A 116 -0.19 8.42 -9.34
CA ARG A 116 -0.70 8.59 -10.70
C ARG A 116 -0.92 10.05 -11.10
N ILE A 117 -1.32 10.89 -10.14
CA ILE A 117 -1.61 12.31 -10.38
C ILE A 117 -0.36 13.20 -10.41
N LYS A 118 0.80 12.70 -9.97
CA LYS A 118 2.03 13.50 -9.87
C LYS A 118 2.74 13.52 -11.21
N ILE A 119 2.86 14.73 -11.78
CA ILE A 119 3.56 15.00 -13.05
C ILE A 119 5.08 14.92 -12.89
N ILE A 120 5.61 15.11 -11.67
CA ILE A 120 7.05 15.08 -11.37
C ILE A 120 7.34 13.86 -10.48
N CYS A 121 8.39 13.11 -10.79
CA CYS A 121 8.82 11.97 -9.99
C CYS A 121 9.48 12.45 -8.69
N ARG A 122 8.97 12.00 -7.53
CA ARG A 122 9.55 12.32 -6.22
C ARG A 122 11.02 11.89 -6.04
N LYS A 123 11.46 10.87 -6.78
CA LYS A 123 12.83 10.32 -6.68
C LYS A 123 13.83 11.01 -7.60
N CYS A 124 13.50 11.14 -8.89
CA CYS A 124 14.46 11.64 -9.90
C CYS A 124 14.14 13.05 -10.42
N GLY A 125 13.04 13.67 -10.00
CA GLY A 125 12.64 15.02 -10.42
C GLY A 125 12.21 15.15 -11.89
N LYS A 126 12.28 14.07 -12.69
CA LYS A 126 11.85 14.08 -14.10
C LYS A 126 10.34 13.98 -14.22
N ARG A 127 9.80 14.47 -15.34
CA ARG A 127 8.38 14.36 -15.66
C ARG A 127 7.99 12.89 -15.83
N THR A 128 6.92 12.45 -15.18
CA THR A 128 6.42 11.07 -15.23
C THR A 128 5.48 10.80 -16.40
N SER A 129 4.88 11.85 -16.98
CA SER A 129 4.06 11.73 -18.18
C SER A 129 4.89 11.95 -19.45
N THR A 130 4.82 10.98 -20.35
CA THR A 130 4.86 11.23 -21.79
C THR A 130 3.45 11.62 -22.23
N ASP A 131 2.95 12.78 -21.79
CA ASP A 131 1.65 13.28 -22.22
C ASP A 131 1.78 13.75 -23.69
N LYS A 132 1.67 12.81 -24.64
CA LYS A 132 1.34 13.14 -26.03
C LYS A 132 -0.16 13.44 -26.08
N ARG A 133 -0.55 14.65 -25.70
CA ARG A 133 -1.83 15.18 -26.18
C ARG A 133 -1.62 15.54 -27.65
N HIS A 134 -2.05 14.65 -28.54
CA HIS A 134 -2.38 14.98 -29.92
C HIS A 134 -3.89 15.13 -30.01
#